data_AF-A0A961K6P1-F1
#
_entry.id   AF-A0A961K6P1-F1
#
_cell.length_a   1.000
_cell.length_b   1.000
_cell.length_c   1.000
_cell.angle_alpha   90.00
_cell.angle_beta   90.00
_cell.angle_gamma   90.00
#
_symmetry.space_group_name_H-M   'P 1'
#
loop_
_entity.id
_entity.type
_entity.pdbx_description
1 polymer ?
#
loop_
_entity_poly.entity_id
_entity_poly.type
_entity_poly.pdbx_seq_one_letter_code
_entity_poly.pdbx_strand_id
1 'polypeptide(L)'
;MVVAAAPVRAQATAADVPPNAEARSYGTGWDCDLGYLEDRDVCVEIQLPDNAYPTGRSYDEGWACTYGYHRRSGGCDEVLVPENAYLNAKGDGWQCDRLYRRVGAGCEAIAVPEHGYLIDRYSDVTIGCDWGYRLYRGDCVAIELPENAHLTDRYSDSGWVCNRGFRATSDQCVPVEVPQNAYLSGDGTSTSWKCERGYRAVRDGCAKIELPANAHVNRAGNGWECNRPYTRSRDDCTLE
;
A
#
# COMPACT_ATOMS: atom_id res chain seq x y z
N MET A 1 53.52 -51.82 16.42
CA MET A 1 53.84 -51.53 15.00
C MET A 1 52.61 -50.88 14.39
N VAL A 2 52.47 -49.56 14.55
CA VAL A 2 52.54 -48.54 13.49
C VAL A 2 51.57 -48.81 12.34
N VAL A 3 50.38 -48.22 12.42
CA VAL A 3 49.52 -47.96 11.24
C VAL A 3 49.75 -46.50 10.89
N ALA A 4 50.25 -46.26 9.68
CA ALA A 4 50.66 -44.97 9.16
C ALA A 4 49.45 -44.04 8.99
N ALA A 5 49.55 -42.83 9.54
CA ALA A 5 48.65 -41.74 9.22
C ALA A 5 48.92 -41.29 7.78
N ALA A 6 47.90 -41.35 6.92
CA ALA A 6 47.96 -40.74 5.60
C ALA A 6 47.98 -39.21 5.75
N PRO A 7 48.85 -38.48 5.05
CA PRO A 7 48.87 -37.03 5.12
C PRO A 7 47.63 -36.48 4.39
N VAL A 8 46.77 -35.80 5.15
CA VAL A 8 45.82 -34.86 4.56
C VAL A 8 46.65 -33.70 4.01
N ARG A 9 46.81 -33.63 2.69
CA ARG A 9 47.39 -32.45 2.03
C ARG A 9 46.35 -31.34 2.02
N ALA A 10 46.40 -30.47 3.00
CA ALA A 10 45.76 -29.17 2.96
C ALA A 10 46.84 -28.12 2.68
N GLN A 11 47.02 -27.79 1.41
CA GLN A 11 47.51 -26.50 0.88
C GLN A 11 47.72 -26.66 -0.63
N ALA A 12 46.86 -26.02 -1.43
CA ALA A 12 47.19 -25.76 -2.83
C ALA A 12 48.47 -24.91 -2.82
N THR A 13 49.55 -25.44 -3.39
CA THR A 13 50.79 -24.70 -3.51
C THR A 13 50.63 -23.70 -4.66
N ALA A 14 51.37 -22.58 -4.63
CA ALA A 14 51.38 -21.58 -5.71
C ALA A 14 51.76 -22.13 -7.11
N ALA A 15 52.10 -23.43 -7.21
CA ALA A 15 52.38 -24.13 -8.45
C ALA A 15 51.12 -24.64 -9.19
N ASP A 16 49.96 -24.66 -8.53
CA ASP A 16 48.69 -25.15 -9.09
C ASP A 16 47.76 -24.01 -9.59
N VAL A 17 48.25 -22.76 -9.61
CA VAL A 17 47.51 -21.58 -10.07
C VAL A 17 47.98 -21.21 -11.48
N PRO A 18 47.12 -21.21 -12.50
CA PRO A 18 47.51 -20.85 -13.87
C PRO A 18 47.82 -19.35 -13.99
N PRO A 19 48.47 -18.90 -15.09
CA PRO A 19 48.62 -17.48 -15.37
C PRO A 19 47.28 -16.74 -15.42
N ASN A 20 47.27 -15.49 -14.98
CA ASN A 20 46.08 -14.63 -14.90
C ASN A 20 44.98 -15.18 -13.97
N ALA A 21 45.39 -15.84 -12.87
CA ALA A 21 44.50 -16.35 -11.84
C ALA A 21 45.09 -16.12 -10.45
N GLU A 22 44.20 -15.97 -9.47
CA GLU A 22 44.55 -15.88 -8.06
C GLU A 22 44.02 -17.10 -7.28
N ALA A 23 44.78 -17.54 -6.28
CA ALA A 23 44.36 -18.62 -5.40
C ALA A 23 43.20 -18.17 -4.53
N ARG A 24 42.17 -19.01 -4.40
CA ARG A 24 41.02 -18.71 -3.51
C ARG A 24 41.48 -18.55 -2.07
N SER A 25 40.95 -17.54 -1.38
CA SER A 25 41.26 -17.29 0.03
C SER A 25 40.72 -18.38 0.97
N TYR A 26 39.72 -19.14 0.53
CA TYR A 26 39.16 -20.30 1.24
C TYR A 26 38.76 -21.40 0.26
N GLY A 27 38.92 -22.65 0.68
CA GLY A 27 38.66 -23.82 -0.16
C GLY A 27 39.87 -24.23 -1.01
N THR A 28 39.61 -25.05 -2.04
CA THR A 28 40.60 -25.50 -3.02
C THR A 28 40.25 -24.93 -4.39
N GLY A 29 41.25 -24.52 -5.17
CA GLY A 29 41.05 -23.94 -6.50
C GLY A 29 41.55 -22.49 -6.62
N TRP A 30 41.28 -21.90 -7.77
CA TRP A 30 41.68 -20.55 -8.15
C TRP A 30 40.49 -19.85 -8.83
N ASP A 31 40.56 -18.52 -8.91
CA ASP A 31 39.64 -17.68 -9.67
C ASP A 31 40.46 -16.86 -10.68
N CYS A 32 39.94 -16.66 -11.89
CA CYS A 32 40.61 -15.83 -12.88
C CYS A 32 40.69 -14.36 -12.44
N ASP A 33 41.80 -13.71 -12.78
CA ASP A 33 41.97 -12.27 -12.61
C ASP A 33 40.90 -11.49 -13.41
N LEU A 34 40.58 -10.27 -12.96
CA LEU A 34 39.60 -9.43 -13.63
C LEU A 34 39.96 -9.21 -15.11
N GLY A 35 39.04 -9.55 -16.01
CA GLY A 35 39.28 -9.49 -17.46
C GLY A 35 39.60 -10.85 -18.09
N TYR A 36 39.65 -11.92 -17.30
CA TYR A 36 39.87 -13.28 -17.78
C TYR A 36 38.69 -14.19 -17.40
N LEU A 37 38.42 -15.18 -18.25
CA LEU A 37 37.37 -16.18 -18.08
C LEU A 37 37.99 -17.58 -17.98
N GLU A 38 37.42 -18.42 -17.13
CA GLU A 38 37.85 -19.82 -16.98
C GLU A 38 37.45 -20.62 -18.23
N ASP A 39 38.44 -21.10 -18.99
CA ASP A 39 38.25 -22.10 -20.04
C ASP A 39 39.06 -23.36 -19.68
N ARG A 40 38.36 -24.38 -19.19
CA ARG A 40 38.97 -25.61 -18.63
C ARG A 40 39.91 -25.26 -17.47
N ASP A 41 41.21 -25.53 -17.61
CA ASP A 41 42.21 -25.34 -16.55
C ASP A 41 43.08 -24.09 -16.78
N VAL A 42 42.63 -23.14 -17.60
CA VAL A 42 43.36 -21.89 -17.90
C VAL A 42 42.42 -20.68 -17.88
N CYS A 43 43.00 -19.51 -17.60
CA CYS A 43 42.33 -18.23 -17.72
C CYS A 43 42.61 -17.62 -19.09
N VAL A 44 41.57 -17.48 -19.91
CA VAL A 44 41.64 -16.85 -21.23
C VAL A 44 41.16 -15.40 -21.16
N GLU A 45 41.84 -14.52 -21.87
CA GLU A 45 41.50 -13.09 -21.88
C GLU A 45 40.14 -12.85 -22.55
N ILE A 46 39.27 -12.10 -21.87
CA ILE A 46 37.96 -11.72 -22.39
C ILE A 46 38.14 -10.69 -23.50
N GLN A 47 37.66 -11.00 -24.70
CA GLN A 47 37.57 -10.03 -25.78
C GLN A 47 36.41 -9.06 -25.49
N LEU A 48 36.75 -7.89 -24.94
CA LEU A 48 35.77 -6.86 -24.61
C LEU A 48 35.36 -6.09 -25.87
N PRO A 49 34.08 -6.12 -26.26
CA PRO A 49 33.59 -5.20 -27.29
C PRO A 49 33.59 -3.76 -26.78
N ASP A 50 33.46 -2.79 -27.69
CA ASP A 50 33.31 -1.39 -27.32
C ASP A 50 32.14 -1.20 -26.33
N ASN A 51 32.32 -0.33 -25.35
CA ASN A 51 31.33 -0.03 -24.30
C ASN A 51 30.98 -1.23 -23.39
N ALA A 52 31.93 -2.15 -23.17
CA ALA A 52 31.84 -3.23 -22.19
C ALA A 52 32.92 -3.14 -21.10
N TYR A 53 32.65 -3.76 -19.96
CA TYR A 53 33.59 -3.89 -18.84
C TYR A 53 33.55 -5.30 -18.25
N PRO A 54 34.68 -5.81 -17.72
CA PRO A 54 34.73 -7.14 -17.12
C PRO A 54 33.99 -7.16 -15.78
N THR A 55 33.23 -8.21 -15.53
CA THR A 55 32.41 -8.36 -14.31
C THR A 55 33.05 -9.23 -13.24
N GLY A 56 34.12 -9.96 -13.59
CA GLY A 56 34.74 -10.96 -12.72
C GLY A 56 33.87 -12.18 -12.47
N ARG A 57 32.80 -12.37 -13.24
CA ARG A 57 31.94 -13.56 -13.15
C ARG A 57 32.52 -14.65 -14.04
N SER A 58 32.67 -15.85 -13.48
CA SER A 58 33.11 -17.07 -14.19
C SER A 58 31.99 -17.79 -14.93
N TYR A 59 30.75 -17.30 -14.83
CA TYR A 59 29.57 -17.81 -15.52
C TYR A 59 28.98 -16.72 -16.43
N ASP A 60 28.58 -17.10 -17.67
CA ASP A 60 28.28 -16.20 -18.83
C ASP A 60 29.56 -15.63 -19.50
N GLU A 61 29.44 -14.65 -20.39
CA GLU A 61 30.55 -14.08 -21.18
C GLU A 61 31.60 -13.31 -20.36
N GLY A 62 31.42 -13.16 -19.04
CA GLY A 62 32.37 -12.52 -18.13
C GLY A 62 32.42 -10.99 -18.21
N TRP A 63 31.65 -10.36 -19.11
CA TRP A 63 31.56 -8.90 -19.27
C TRP A 63 30.11 -8.40 -19.24
N ALA A 64 29.95 -7.09 -19.01
CA ALA A 64 28.68 -6.38 -19.06
C ALA A 64 28.84 -5.05 -19.80
N CYS A 65 27.75 -4.54 -20.35
CA CYS A 65 27.76 -3.23 -21.00
C CYS A 65 27.88 -2.09 -20.00
N THR A 66 28.63 -1.05 -20.35
CA THR A 66 28.72 0.17 -19.57
C THR A 66 27.37 0.89 -19.48
N TYR A 67 27.18 1.70 -18.45
CA TYR A 67 25.94 2.46 -18.26
C TYR A 67 25.56 3.28 -19.50
N GLY A 68 24.33 3.13 -19.98
CA GLY A 68 23.86 3.72 -21.23
C GLY A 68 23.92 2.77 -22.44
N TYR A 69 24.36 1.54 -22.25
CA TYR A 69 24.45 0.52 -23.30
C TYR A 69 23.76 -0.78 -22.89
N HIS A 70 23.22 -1.49 -23.87
CA HIS A 70 22.53 -2.76 -23.68
C HIS A 70 23.10 -3.84 -24.60
N ARG A 71 23.04 -5.10 -24.14
CA ARG A 71 23.63 -6.24 -24.87
C ARG A 71 22.84 -6.52 -26.15
N ARG A 72 23.54 -6.52 -27.30
CA ARG A 72 23.00 -6.99 -28.58
C ARG A 72 24.11 -7.62 -29.42
N SER A 73 23.84 -8.80 -29.98
CA SER A 73 24.70 -9.49 -30.96
C SER A 73 26.19 -9.57 -30.60
N GLY A 74 26.52 -9.97 -29.36
CA GLY A 74 27.91 -10.10 -28.90
C GLY A 74 28.63 -8.76 -28.66
N GLY A 75 27.89 -7.64 -28.62
CA GLY A 75 28.39 -6.31 -28.33
C GLY A 75 27.42 -5.49 -27.48
N CYS A 76 27.74 -4.21 -27.35
CA CYS A 76 26.98 -3.24 -26.57
C CYS A 76 26.47 -2.12 -27.48
N ASP A 77 25.16 -2.09 -27.67
CA ASP A 77 24.48 -1.03 -28.41
C ASP A 77 24.05 0.07 -27.45
N GLU A 78 24.18 1.33 -27.88
CA GLU A 78 23.70 2.48 -27.11
C GLU A 78 22.19 2.39 -26.88
N VAL A 79 21.76 2.73 -25.66
CA VAL A 79 20.35 2.85 -25.30
C VAL A 79 19.84 4.17 -25.84
N LEU A 80 18.99 4.10 -26.88
CA LEU A 80 18.29 5.27 -27.40
C LEU A 80 17.23 5.73 -26.40
N VAL A 81 17.46 6.89 -25.79
CA VAL A 81 16.54 7.53 -24.84
C VAL A 81 15.64 8.51 -25.62
N PRO A 82 14.32 8.28 -25.69
CA PRO A 82 13.40 9.19 -26.38
C PRO A 82 13.20 10.50 -25.60
N GLU A 83 12.51 11.47 -26.20
CA GLU A 83 12.10 12.70 -25.49
C GLU A 83 11.22 12.36 -24.27
N ASN A 84 11.38 13.12 -23.20
CA ASN A 84 10.70 12.93 -21.91
C ASN A 84 11.00 11.57 -21.25
N ALA A 85 12.25 11.11 -21.37
CA ALA A 85 12.74 9.88 -20.76
C ALA A 85 14.17 10.04 -20.24
N TYR A 86 14.55 9.15 -19.34
CA TYR A 86 15.89 9.07 -18.76
C TYR A 86 16.36 7.60 -18.66
N LEU A 87 17.67 7.39 -18.57
CA LEU A 87 18.23 6.05 -18.36
C LEU A 87 17.79 5.48 -17.02
N ASN A 88 17.38 4.21 -17.01
CA ASN A 88 17.01 3.52 -15.78
C ASN A 88 18.24 3.38 -14.85
N ALA A 89 18.01 2.95 -13.61
CA ALA A 89 19.11 2.79 -12.63
C ALA A 89 20.20 1.79 -13.05
N LYS A 90 19.88 0.82 -13.91
CA LYS A 90 20.83 -0.17 -14.43
C LYS A 90 21.62 0.34 -15.65
N GLY A 91 21.11 1.36 -16.33
CA GLY A 91 21.68 1.91 -17.55
C GLY A 91 21.48 1.05 -18.80
N ASP A 92 20.73 -0.05 -18.71
CA ASP A 92 20.47 -1.00 -19.81
C ASP A 92 19.14 -0.73 -20.54
N GLY A 93 18.45 0.35 -20.15
CA GLY A 93 17.18 0.76 -20.69
C GLY A 93 16.79 2.14 -20.17
N TRP A 94 15.55 2.55 -20.44
CA TRP A 94 15.05 3.87 -20.09
C TRP A 94 13.68 3.81 -19.42
N GLN A 95 13.34 4.88 -18.71
CA GLN A 95 12.06 5.13 -18.07
C GLN A 95 11.56 6.52 -18.49
N CYS A 96 10.24 6.69 -18.57
CA CYS A 96 9.67 8.00 -18.84
C CYS A 96 9.92 8.94 -17.66
N ASP A 97 10.12 10.22 -17.97
CA ASP A 97 10.12 11.28 -16.98
C ASP A 97 8.82 11.27 -16.18
N ARG A 98 8.90 11.84 -14.98
CA ARG A 98 7.73 12.01 -14.12
C ARG A 98 6.63 12.75 -14.90
N LEU A 99 5.39 12.30 -14.74
CA LEU A 99 4.20 12.80 -15.47
C LEU A 99 4.09 12.38 -16.94
N TYR A 100 4.99 11.52 -17.42
CA TYR A 100 4.90 10.90 -18.74
C TYR A 100 4.67 9.39 -18.61
N ARG A 101 4.01 8.81 -19.61
CA ARG A 101 3.76 7.36 -19.70
C ARG A 101 4.33 6.80 -20.98
N ARG A 102 4.71 5.52 -20.93
CA ARG A 102 5.27 4.81 -22.07
C ARG A 102 4.20 4.53 -23.11
N VAL A 103 4.40 5.01 -24.33
CA VAL A 103 3.56 4.72 -25.50
C VAL A 103 4.46 4.30 -26.65
N GLY A 104 4.36 3.02 -27.04
CA GLY A 104 5.26 2.44 -28.05
C GLY A 104 6.73 2.55 -27.63
N ALA A 105 7.53 3.23 -28.46
CA ALA A 105 8.95 3.49 -28.23
C ALA A 105 9.25 4.89 -27.66
N GLY A 106 8.23 5.61 -27.19
CA GLY A 106 8.37 6.97 -26.65
C GLY A 106 7.64 7.17 -25.33
N CYS A 107 7.69 8.42 -24.87
CA CYS A 107 7.01 8.88 -23.67
C CYS A 107 6.06 10.02 -24.04
N GLU A 108 4.79 9.86 -23.69
CA GLU A 108 3.76 10.86 -23.90
C GLU A 108 3.29 11.41 -22.56
N ALA A 109 2.97 12.70 -22.51
CA ALA A 109 2.43 13.33 -21.31
C ALA A 109 1.15 12.61 -20.88
N ILE A 110 1.00 12.38 -19.58
CA ILE A 110 -0.22 11.78 -19.04
C ILE A 110 -1.37 12.76 -19.28
N ALA A 111 -2.36 12.33 -20.05
CA ALA A 111 -3.58 13.09 -20.26
C ALA A 111 -4.33 13.22 -18.94
N VAL A 112 -4.57 14.46 -18.52
CA VAL A 112 -5.36 14.79 -17.33
C VAL A 112 -6.76 15.18 -17.81
N PRO A 113 -7.82 14.47 -17.38
CA PRO A 113 -9.19 14.82 -17.76
C PRO A 113 -9.60 16.17 -17.15
N GLU A 114 -10.70 16.74 -17.63
CA GLU A 114 -11.34 17.89 -16.97
C GLU A 114 -11.68 17.52 -15.52
N HIS A 115 -11.50 18.45 -14.59
CA HIS A 115 -11.58 18.22 -13.14
C HIS A 115 -10.59 17.19 -12.57
N GLY A 116 -9.56 16.82 -13.34
CA GLY A 116 -8.48 15.95 -12.89
C GLY A 116 -7.22 16.72 -12.51
N TYR A 117 -6.39 16.09 -11.67
CA TYR A 117 -5.04 16.53 -11.38
C TYR A 117 -4.11 15.33 -11.15
N LEU A 118 -2.81 15.53 -11.33
CA LEU A 118 -1.82 14.47 -11.11
C LEU A 118 -1.45 14.39 -9.63
N ILE A 119 -1.60 13.20 -9.06
CA ILE A 119 -1.10 12.84 -7.73
C ILE A 119 0.19 12.08 -7.93
N ASP A 120 1.24 12.59 -7.31
CA ASP A 120 2.57 12.12 -7.57
C ASP A 120 3.19 11.56 -6.28
N ARG A 121 3.12 10.23 -6.12
CA ARG A 121 3.51 9.53 -4.88
C ARG A 121 4.52 8.43 -5.17
N TYR A 122 5.69 8.55 -4.55
CA TYR A 122 6.81 7.60 -4.66
C TYR A 122 7.23 7.36 -6.12
N SER A 123 6.87 6.20 -6.67
CA SER A 123 7.21 5.75 -8.01
C SER A 123 6.08 5.87 -9.03
N ASP A 124 4.87 6.21 -8.57
CA ASP A 124 3.67 6.17 -9.40
C ASP A 124 2.99 7.54 -9.47
N VAL A 125 2.57 7.89 -10.68
CA VAL A 125 1.71 9.04 -10.93
C VAL A 125 0.30 8.51 -11.16
N THR A 126 -0.64 8.94 -10.31
CA THR A 126 -2.06 8.62 -10.44
C THR A 126 -2.87 9.88 -10.73
N ILE A 127 -4.10 9.71 -11.21
CA ILE A 127 -5.03 10.82 -11.44
C ILE A 127 -5.92 10.95 -10.21
N GLY A 128 -5.87 12.11 -9.56
CA GLY A 128 -6.87 12.57 -8.61
C GLY A 128 -7.96 13.38 -9.32
N CYS A 129 -9.10 13.54 -8.66
CA CYS A 129 -10.19 14.38 -9.14
C CYS A 129 -10.50 15.49 -8.13
N ASP A 130 -10.90 16.65 -8.63
CA ASP A 130 -11.33 17.79 -7.83
C ASP A 130 -12.45 17.40 -6.85
N TRP A 131 -12.59 18.18 -5.78
CA TRP A 131 -13.66 17.96 -4.81
C TRP A 131 -15.05 17.97 -5.49
N GLY A 132 -15.83 16.91 -5.27
CA GLY A 132 -17.12 16.70 -5.94
C GLY A 132 -17.04 15.87 -7.21
N TYR A 133 -15.86 15.37 -7.58
CA TYR A 133 -15.66 14.48 -8.72
C TYR A 133 -15.03 13.16 -8.27
N ARG A 134 -15.26 12.10 -9.04
CA ARG A 134 -14.67 10.78 -8.83
C ARG A 134 -14.10 10.23 -10.13
N LEU A 135 -13.01 9.47 -10.03
CA LEU A 135 -12.42 8.82 -11.18
C LEU A 135 -13.31 7.66 -11.64
N TYR A 136 -13.77 7.70 -12.88
CA TYR A 136 -14.55 6.65 -13.51
C TYR A 136 -14.12 6.45 -14.96
N ARG A 137 -13.59 5.26 -15.27
CA ARG A 137 -13.12 4.89 -16.61
C ARG A 137 -12.09 5.86 -17.24
N GLY A 138 -11.31 6.55 -16.41
CA GLY A 138 -10.27 7.48 -16.86
C GLY A 138 -10.69 8.95 -16.85
N ASP A 139 -11.97 9.25 -16.60
CA ASP A 139 -12.49 10.61 -16.51
C ASP A 139 -12.87 10.95 -15.06
N CYS A 140 -12.78 12.23 -14.72
CA CYS A 140 -13.33 12.73 -13.47
C CYS A 140 -14.80 13.10 -13.70
N VAL A 141 -15.69 12.24 -13.23
CA VAL A 141 -17.14 12.42 -13.36
C VAL A 141 -17.69 13.06 -12.09
N ALA A 142 -18.63 14.00 -12.24
CA ALA A 142 -19.27 14.67 -11.12
C ALA A 142 -20.01 13.63 -10.24
N ILE A 143 -19.90 13.82 -8.92
CA ILE A 143 -20.64 13.02 -7.95
C ILE A 143 -22.05 13.58 -7.88
N GLU A 144 -23.04 12.77 -8.28
CA GLU A 144 -24.44 13.10 -8.11
C GLU A 144 -24.82 13.00 -6.64
N LEU A 145 -25.24 14.14 -6.06
CA LEU A 145 -25.69 14.21 -4.68
C LEU A 145 -27.21 14.03 -4.63
N PRO A 146 -27.72 12.99 -3.97
CA PRO A 146 -29.15 12.90 -3.71
C PRO A 146 -29.58 13.99 -2.74
N GLU A 147 -30.90 14.23 -2.70
CA GLU A 147 -31.48 15.15 -1.72
C GLU A 147 -31.08 14.71 -0.29
N ASN A 148 -30.75 15.66 0.57
CA ASN A 148 -30.28 15.42 1.94
C ASN A 148 -28.94 14.67 2.05
N ALA A 149 -28.04 14.82 1.07
CA ALA A 149 -26.64 14.38 1.16
C ALA A 149 -25.64 15.54 1.09
N HIS A 150 -24.41 15.29 1.54
CA HIS A 150 -23.26 16.16 1.32
C HIS A 150 -22.01 15.34 1.00
N LEU A 151 -21.06 15.96 0.29
CA LEU A 151 -19.78 15.36 -0.04
C LEU A 151 -18.97 15.03 1.21
N THR A 152 -18.20 13.95 1.16
CA THR A 152 -17.30 13.55 2.25
C THR A 152 -15.94 13.16 1.73
N ASP A 153 -14.92 13.44 2.54
CA ASP A 153 -13.55 12.97 2.39
C ASP A 153 -13.36 11.57 2.98
N ARG A 154 -14.34 11.08 3.75
CA ARG A 154 -14.31 9.74 4.32
C ARG A 154 -14.35 8.72 3.20
N TYR A 155 -13.63 7.63 3.39
CA TYR A 155 -13.65 6.44 2.53
C TYR A 155 -15.08 5.90 2.42
N SER A 156 -15.85 6.48 1.52
CA SER A 156 -17.16 6.03 1.08
C SER A 156 -17.04 5.86 -0.43
N ASP A 157 -17.45 4.70 -0.93
CA ASP A 157 -17.37 4.40 -2.37
C ASP A 157 -18.23 5.37 -3.19
N SER A 158 -19.23 6.00 -2.56
CA SER A 158 -20.13 7.01 -3.13
C SER A 158 -19.55 8.43 -3.16
N GLY A 159 -18.58 8.75 -2.30
CA GLY A 159 -18.05 10.11 -2.14
C GLY A 159 -19.01 11.10 -1.45
N TRP A 160 -20.11 10.61 -0.89
CA TRP A 160 -21.10 11.40 -0.16
C TRP A 160 -21.68 10.61 1.01
N VAL A 161 -22.19 11.34 2.00
CA VAL A 161 -22.93 10.80 3.14
C VAL A 161 -24.22 11.56 3.35
N CYS A 162 -25.20 10.90 3.96
CA CYS A 162 -26.45 11.55 4.30
C CYS A 162 -26.29 12.59 5.40
N ASN A 163 -27.06 13.67 5.28
CA ASN A 163 -27.24 14.66 6.32
C ASN A 163 -27.79 14.00 7.58
N ARG A 164 -27.56 14.65 8.72
CA ARG A 164 -28.08 14.22 10.01
C ARG A 164 -29.61 14.03 9.92
N GLY A 165 -30.09 12.88 10.41
CA GLY A 165 -31.51 12.54 10.37
C GLY A 165 -31.93 11.79 9.10
N PHE A 166 -30.98 11.46 8.22
CA PHE A 166 -31.21 10.66 7.03
C PHE A 166 -30.25 9.47 6.99
N ARG A 167 -30.73 8.34 6.46
CA ARG A 167 -29.95 7.11 6.27
C ARG A 167 -29.81 6.81 4.79
N ALA A 168 -28.64 6.29 4.41
CA ALA A 168 -28.39 5.88 3.03
C ALA A 168 -29.22 4.63 2.68
N THR A 169 -29.85 4.66 1.52
CA THR A 169 -30.49 3.53 0.86
C THR A 169 -30.05 3.59 -0.60
N SER A 170 -29.32 2.60 -1.11
CA SER A 170 -28.73 2.55 -2.47
C SER A 170 -28.18 3.88 -3.04
N ASP A 171 -29.06 4.74 -3.52
CA ASP A 171 -28.87 5.96 -4.28
C ASP A 171 -29.55 7.20 -3.64
N GLN A 172 -30.11 7.07 -2.44
CA GLN A 172 -30.90 8.11 -1.78
C GLN A 172 -30.64 8.21 -0.28
N CYS A 173 -30.94 9.39 0.27
CA CYS A 173 -31.00 9.62 1.70
C CYS A 173 -32.46 9.68 2.14
N VAL A 174 -32.90 8.64 2.85
CA VAL A 174 -34.28 8.57 3.36
C VAL A 174 -34.32 9.03 4.82
N PRO A 175 -35.37 9.75 5.26
CA PRO A 175 -35.50 10.16 6.65
C PRO A 175 -35.41 8.99 7.62
N VAL A 176 -34.74 9.21 8.75
CA VAL A 176 -34.75 8.29 9.88
C VAL A 176 -36.07 8.48 10.62
N GLU A 177 -36.86 7.41 10.73
CA GLU A 177 -38.05 7.41 11.56
C GLU A 177 -37.66 7.46 13.03
N VAL A 178 -38.01 8.57 13.69
CA VAL A 178 -37.80 8.77 15.12
C VAL A 178 -39.10 8.46 15.85
N PRO A 179 -39.15 7.40 16.67
CA PRO A 179 -40.36 7.04 17.40
C PRO A 179 -40.71 8.08 18.48
N GLN A 180 -41.93 8.01 19.01
CA GLN A 180 -42.35 8.91 20.09
C GLN A 180 -41.45 8.75 21.32
N ASN A 181 -41.12 9.88 21.97
CA ASN A 181 -40.20 9.95 23.11
C ASN A 181 -38.77 9.50 22.77
N ALA A 182 -38.34 9.75 21.52
CA ALA A 182 -36.96 9.56 21.06
C ALA A 182 -36.45 10.83 20.36
N TYR A 183 -35.12 10.94 20.27
CA TYR A 183 -34.42 12.00 19.56
C TYR A 183 -33.26 11.44 18.75
N LEU A 184 -32.83 12.14 17.70
CA LEU A 184 -31.67 11.74 16.90
C LEU A 184 -30.39 11.76 17.73
N SER A 185 -29.62 10.67 17.71
CA SER A 185 -28.36 10.57 18.44
C SER A 185 -27.33 11.57 17.93
N GLY A 186 -26.50 12.12 18.83
CA GLY A 186 -25.43 13.08 18.51
C GLY A 186 -24.11 12.45 18.06
N ASP A 187 -23.95 11.12 18.17
CA ASP A 187 -22.79 10.45 17.60
C ASP A 187 -22.87 10.55 16.08
N GLY A 188 -21.80 11.01 15.43
CA GLY A 188 -21.77 11.33 13.99
C GLY A 188 -22.00 10.15 13.03
N THR A 189 -22.59 9.05 13.50
CA THR A 189 -23.18 7.97 12.72
C THR A 189 -24.66 8.28 12.50
N SER A 190 -24.99 8.71 11.28
CA SER A 190 -26.24 9.34 10.84
C SER A 190 -27.54 8.53 10.99
N THR A 191 -27.52 7.37 11.64
CA THR A 191 -28.62 6.40 11.57
C THR A 191 -29.22 5.97 12.92
N SER A 192 -28.75 6.50 14.06
CA SER A 192 -29.25 6.07 15.37
C SER A 192 -30.09 7.15 16.09
N TRP A 193 -31.18 6.74 16.72
CA TRP A 193 -31.97 7.53 17.67
C TRP A 193 -31.76 7.01 19.10
N LYS A 194 -32.02 7.86 20.10
CA LYS A 194 -31.97 7.53 21.53
C LYS A 194 -33.28 7.92 22.19
N CYS A 195 -33.69 7.16 23.21
CA CYS A 195 -34.87 7.52 23.98
C CYS A 195 -34.65 8.76 24.82
N GLU A 196 -35.69 9.57 24.97
CA GLU A 196 -35.74 10.67 25.93
C GLU A 196 -35.51 10.16 27.35
N ARG A 197 -35.00 11.04 28.20
CA ARG A 197 -34.77 10.72 29.62
C ARG A 197 -36.08 10.33 30.29
N GLY A 198 -36.11 9.15 30.93
CA GLY A 198 -37.32 8.58 31.51
C GLY A 198 -38.01 7.54 30.61
N TYR A 199 -37.41 7.23 29.46
CA TYR A 199 -37.84 6.16 28.57
C TYR A 199 -36.70 5.17 28.30
N ARG A 200 -37.06 3.90 28.07
CA ARG A 200 -36.12 2.81 27.73
C ARG A 200 -36.38 2.30 26.32
N ALA A 201 -35.32 1.93 25.62
CA ALA A 201 -35.42 1.36 24.27
C ALA A 201 -36.15 0.02 24.29
N VAL A 202 -37.10 -0.11 23.38
CA VAL A 202 -37.77 -1.36 23.01
C VAL A 202 -37.61 -1.56 21.50
N ARG A 203 -38.03 -2.72 20.98
CA ARG A 203 -37.78 -3.13 19.58
C ARG A 203 -38.04 -2.02 18.55
N ASP A 204 -39.20 -1.36 18.66
CA ASP A 204 -39.68 -0.39 17.68
C ASP A 204 -39.98 0.98 18.32
N GLY A 205 -39.31 1.33 19.43
CA GLY A 205 -39.55 2.63 20.06
C GLY A 205 -39.02 2.80 21.48
N CYS A 206 -39.66 3.70 22.21
CA CYS A 206 -39.29 4.08 23.57
C CYS A 206 -40.48 3.89 24.50
N ALA A 207 -40.32 3.00 25.49
CA ALA A 207 -41.33 2.75 26.51
C ALA A 207 -41.01 3.58 27.77
N LYS A 208 -42.04 4.19 28.37
CA LYS A 208 -41.88 4.95 29.61
C LYS A 208 -41.35 4.04 30.72
N ILE A 209 -40.46 4.58 31.54
CA ILE A 209 -39.95 3.90 32.72
C ILE A 209 -40.98 4.07 33.83
N GLU A 210 -41.57 2.95 34.26
CA GLU A 210 -42.39 2.92 35.47
C GLU A 210 -41.50 3.12 36.69
N LEU A 211 -41.79 4.18 37.45
CA LEU A 211 -41.06 4.53 38.66
C LEU A 211 -41.84 4.03 39.87
N PRO A 212 -41.26 3.13 40.70
CA PRO A 212 -41.87 2.79 41.97
C PRO A 212 -41.86 3.99 42.94
N ALA A 213 -42.60 3.86 44.04
CA ALA A 213 -42.56 4.87 45.10
C ALA A 213 -41.13 5.05 45.60
N ASN A 214 -40.74 6.30 45.90
CA ASN A 214 -39.39 6.63 46.36
C ASN A 214 -38.26 6.33 45.36
N ALA A 215 -38.53 6.31 44.04
CA ALA A 215 -37.50 6.23 42.99
C ALA A 215 -37.40 7.49 42.13
N HIS A 216 -36.27 7.66 41.45
CA HIS A 216 -36.05 8.68 40.42
C HIS A 216 -35.31 8.07 39.21
N VAL A 217 -35.40 8.75 38.06
CA VAL A 217 -34.67 8.33 36.84
C VAL A 217 -33.15 8.44 37.08
N ASN A 218 -32.42 7.37 36.76
CA ASN A 218 -30.98 7.27 36.98
C ASN A 218 -30.18 8.28 36.14
N ARG A 219 -28.87 8.42 36.40
CA ARG A 219 -28.02 9.36 35.65
C ARG A 219 -28.05 9.13 34.14
N ALA A 220 -28.00 7.87 33.69
CA ALA A 220 -28.02 7.50 32.28
C ALA A 220 -29.35 7.83 31.56
N GLY A 221 -30.44 8.03 32.31
CA GLY A 221 -31.75 8.39 31.77
C GLY A 221 -32.58 7.24 31.22
N ASN A 222 -32.04 6.02 31.23
CA ASN A 222 -32.64 4.80 30.67
C ASN A 222 -33.05 3.78 31.74
N GLY A 223 -32.94 4.13 33.02
CA GLY A 223 -33.35 3.32 34.16
C GLY A 223 -33.73 4.18 35.36
N TRP A 224 -33.85 3.56 36.53
CA TRP A 224 -34.21 4.24 37.78
C TRP A 224 -33.37 3.76 38.96
N GLU A 225 -33.23 4.63 39.95
CA GLU A 225 -32.52 4.43 41.21
C GLU A 225 -33.42 4.86 42.37
N CYS A 226 -33.25 4.23 43.54
CA CYS A 226 -33.99 4.63 44.74
C CYS A 226 -33.49 5.98 45.27
N ASN A 227 -34.42 6.82 45.75
CA ASN A 227 -34.10 7.99 46.54
C ASN A 227 -33.47 7.52 47.85
N ARG A 228 -32.41 8.21 48.32
CA ARG A 228 -31.87 7.92 49.64
C ARG A 228 -32.91 8.30 50.72
N PRO A 229 -33.07 7.52 51.80
CA PRO A 229 -32.30 6.34 52.21
C PRO A 229 -32.84 4.97 51.75
N TYR A 230 -33.80 4.91 50.83
CA TYR A 230 -34.44 3.66 50.37
C TYR A 230 -33.46 2.78 49.56
N THR A 231 -33.61 1.46 49.68
CA THR A 231 -32.81 0.46 48.96
C THR A 231 -33.68 -0.33 47.98
N ARG A 232 -33.06 -0.84 46.90
CA ARG A 232 -33.78 -1.51 45.81
C ARG A 232 -34.13 -2.95 46.17
N SER A 233 -35.43 -3.25 46.21
CA SER A 233 -35.96 -4.60 46.38
C SER A 233 -36.77 -4.99 45.13
N ARG A 234 -36.15 -5.75 44.22
CA ARG A 234 -36.70 -6.10 42.89
C ARG A 234 -37.13 -4.86 42.09
N ASP A 235 -38.43 -4.61 42.04
CA ASP A 235 -39.10 -3.55 41.28
C ASP A 235 -39.65 -2.44 42.18
N ASP A 236 -39.25 -2.41 43.46
CA ASP A 236 -39.68 -1.41 44.44
C ASP A 236 -38.51 -0.84 45.27
N CYS A 237 -38.75 0.28 45.95
CA CYS A 237 -37.81 0.92 46.87
C CYS A 237 -38.35 0.89 48.30
N THR A 238 -37.71 0.11 49.16
CA THR A 238 -38.12 -0.10 50.55
C THR A 238 -37.16 0.57 51.51
N LEU A 239 -37.67 1.04 52.65
CA LEU A 239 -36.86 1.48 53.78
C LEU A 239 -36.44 0.19 54.52
N GLU A 240 -35.16 -0.14 54.51
CA GLU A 240 -34.60 -1.19 55.38
C GLU A 240 -34.42 -0.69 56.81
#